data_AF-A0A4Q4CP58-F1
#
_entry.id   AF-A0A4Q4CP58-F1
#
_cell.length_a   1.000
_cell.length_b   1.000
_cell.length_c   1.000
_cell.angle_alpha   90.00
_cell.angle_beta   90.00
_cell.angle_gamma   90.00
#
_symmetry.space_group_name_H-M   'P 1'
#
loop_
_entity.id
_entity.type
_entity.pdbx_description
1 polymer ?
#
loop_
_entity_poly.entity_id
_entity_poly.type
_entity_poly.pdbx_seq_one_letter_code
_entity_poly.pdbx_strand_id
1 'polypeptide(L)' 'MISPAWCRMMAAYNAGMNRRLYAAAGQLPDAARRQDRGAWFGSIHGTLCHLVWGEAAH' A
#
# COMPACT_ATOMS: atom_id res chain seq x y z
N MET A 1 24.06 1.71 10.33
CA MET A 1 23.95 0.36 9.76
C MET A 1 22.52 -0.13 9.95
N ILE A 2 21.96 -0.83 8.97
CA ILE A 2 20.65 -1.48 9.10
C ILE A 2 20.80 -2.63 10.12
N SER A 3 20.02 -2.60 11.20
CA SER A 3 20.05 -3.61 12.26
C SER A 3 18.79 -4.48 12.25
N PRO A 4 18.82 -5.70 12.83
CA PRO A 4 17.62 -6.53 12.93
C PRO A 4 16.46 -5.84 13.67
N ALA A 5 16.76 -5.05 14.71
CA ALA A 5 15.75 -4.28 15.44
C ALA A 5 15.10 -3.21 14.56
N TRP A 6 15.91 -2.51 13.75
CA TRP A 6 15.41 -1.53 12.79
C TRP A 6 14.53 -2.18 11.72
N CYS A 7 14.93 -3.34 11.16
CA CYS A 7 14.12 -4.06 10.18
C CYS A 7 12.76 -4.47 10.74
N ARG A 8 12.70 -4.98 11.98
CA ARG A 8 11.43 -5.34 12.64
C ARG A 8 10.54 -4.11 12.86
N MET A 9 11.14 -2.99 13.28
CA MET A 9 10.42 -1.73 13.44
C MET A 9 9.83 -1.26 12.10
N MET A 10 10.60 -1.31 11.02
CA MET A 10 10.12 -0.93 9.68
C MET A 10 9.06 -1.88 9.15
N ALA A 11 9.17 -3.20 9.40
CA ALA A 11 8.14 -4.15 9.02
C ALA A 11 6.80 -3.89 9.75
N ALA A 12 6.85 -3.63 11.06
CA ALA A 12 5.67 -3.26 11.84
C ALA A 12 5.06 -1.93 11.38
N TYR A 13 5.92 -0.95 11.08
CA TYR A 13 5.50 0.33 10.51
C TYR A 13 4.80 0.15 9.15
N ASN A 14 5.40 -0.62 8.24
CA ASN A 14 4.86 -0.88 6.91
C ASN A 14 3.48 -1.55 6.99
N ALA A 15 3.34 -2.59 7.82
CA ALA A 15 2.06 -3.25 8.06
C ALA A 15 1.00 -2.28 8.62
N GLY A 16 1.40 -1.37 9.53
CA GLY A 16 0.53 -0.33 10.06
C GLY A 16 0.09 0.69 9.01
N MET A 17 0.99 1.11 8.12
CA MET A 17 0.68 2.03 7.03
C MET A 17 -0.23 1.39 5.98
N ASN A 18 0.03 0.15 5.60
CA ASN A 18 -0.79 -0.57 4.63
C ASN A 18 -2.24 -0.69 5.11
N ARG A 19 -2.47 -1.06 6.37
CA ARG A 19 -3.82 -1.09 6.96
C ARG A 19 -4.53 0.26 6.86
N ARG A 20 -3.85 1.37 7.17
CA ARG A 20 -4.42 2.72 7.07
C ARG A 20 -4.75 3.10 5.63
N LEU A 21 -3.86 2.78 4.68
CA LEU A 21 -4.06 3.04 3.26
C LEU A 21 -5.25 2.26 2.71
N TYR A 22 -5.36 0.96 3.01
CA TYR A 22 -6.49 0.15 2.59
C TYR A 22 -7.80 0.61 3.23
N ALA A 23 -7.80 0.99 4.51
CA ALA A 23 -8.98 1.51 5.18
C ALA A 23 -9.48 2.81 4.54
N ALA A 24 -8.57 3.74 4.23
CA ALA A 24 -8.89 5.00 3.55
C ALA A 24 -9.38 4.75 2.11
N ALA A 25 -8.71 3.88 1.36
CA ALA A 25 -9.11 3.53 0.01
C ALA A 25 -10.47 2.81 -0.05
N GLY A 26 -10.82 2.07 0.99
CA GLY A 26 -12.13 1.43 1.14
C GLY A 26 -13.29 2.42 1.30
N GLN A 27 -13.02 3.68 1.65
CA GLN A 27 -14.04 4.74 1.70
C GLN A 27 -14.32 5.37 0.33
N LEU A 28 -13.52 5.05 -0.70
CA LEU A 28 -13.71 5.58 -2.04
C LEU A 28 -14.72 4.73 -2.83
N PRO A 29 -15.61 5.34 -3.61
CA PRO A 29 -16.38 4.61 -4.63
C PRO A 29 -15.45 3.85 -5.59
N ASP A 30 -15.86 2.67 -6.05
CA ASP A 30 -14.98 1.82 -6.88
C ASP A 30 -14.50 2.54 -8.16
N ALA A 31 -15.41 3.26 -8.83
CA ALA A 31 -15.08 4.08 -10.00
C ALA A 31 -14.03 5.15 -9.67
N ALA A 32 -14.18 5.83 -8.53
CA ALA A 32 -13.21 6.83 -8.08
C ALA A 32 -11.86 6.19 -7.77
N ARG A 33 -11.82 5.00 -7.14
CA ARG A 33 -10.58 4.30 -6.82
C ARG A 33 -9.83 3.79 -8.06
N ARG A 34 -10.56 3.40 -9.11
CA ARG A 34 -10.01 2.91 -10.39
C ARG A 34 -9.70 4.00 -11.40
N GLN A 35 -10.21 5.21 -11.21
CA GLN A 35 -9.96 6.34 -12.11
C GLN A 35 -8.46 6.60 -12.25
N ASP A 36 -8.02 6.73 -13.51
CA ASP A 36 -6.66 7.14 -13.87
C ASP A 36 -6.38 8.56 -13.35
N ARG A 37 -5.24 8.70 -12.67
CA ARG A 37 -4.75 9.94 -12.06
C ARG A 37 -3.30 10.23 -12.45
N GLY A 38 -2.75 9.52 -13.44
CA GLY A 38 -1.36 9.67 -13.85
C GLY A 38 -0.36 9.22 -12.77
N ALA A 39 -0.78 8.37 -11.83
CA ALA A 39 0.15 7.69 -10.95
C ALA A 39 0.99 6.70 -11.76
N TRP A 40 2.11 6.22 -11.23
CA TRP A 40 2.94 5.22 -11.92
C TRP A 40 2.14 3.98 -12.36
N PHE A 41 1.21 3.53 -11.51
CA PHE A 41 0.29 2.43 -11.81
C PHE A 41 -1.08 2.92 -12.30
N GLY A 42 -1.15 4.12 -12.87
CA GLY A 42 -2.34 4.80 -13.39
C GLY A 42 -3.29 5.30 -12.31
N SER A 43 -3.80 4.40 -11.47
CA SER A 43 -4.84 4.67 -10.49
C SER A 43 -4.42 4.37 -9.03
N ILE A 44 -5.28 4.78 -8.09
CA ILE A 44 -5.15 4.38 -6.68
C ILE A 44 -5.26 2.85 -6.58
N HIS A 45 -6.22 2.26 -7.29
CA HIS A 45 -6.39 0.80 -7.34
C HIS A 45 -5.13 0.09 -7.86
N GLY A 46 -4.55 0.56 -8.97
CA GLY A 46 -3.34 -0.03 -9.54
C GLY A 46 -2.16 0.01 -8.57
N THR A 47 -1.98 1.14 -7.88
CA THR A 47 -0.95 1.28 -6.83
C THR A 47 -1.16 0.29 -5.69
N LEU A 48 -2.40 0.12 -5.23
CA LEU A 48 -2.74 -0.84 -4.18
C LEU A 48 -2.51 -2.29 -4.63
N CYS A 49 -2.81 -2.64 -5.88
CA CYS A 49 -2.52 -3.98 -6.41
C CYS A 49 -1.01 -4.28 -6.41
N HIS A 50 -0.18 -3.29 -6.73
CA HIS A 50 1.28 -3.45 -6.64
C HIS A 50 1.74 -3.66 -5.19
N LEU A 51 1.18 -2.91 -4.23
CA LEU A 51 1.49 -3.08 -2.80
C LEU A 51 1.10 -4.46 -2.28
N VAL A 52 -0.06 -5.00 -2.68
CA VAL A 52 -0.45 -6.38 -2.33
C VAL A 52 0.59 -7.38 -2.82
N TRP A 53 1.09 -7.24 -4.05
CA TRP A 53 2.11 -8.15 -4.56
C TRP A 53 3.43 -8.05 -3.76
N GLY A 54 3.84 -6.83 -3.42
CA GLY A 54 5.04 -6.60 -2.60
C GLY A 54 4.93 -7.15 -1.17
N GLU A 55 3.74 -7.13 -0.57
CA GLU A 55 3.50 -7.59 0.81
C GLU A 55 3.13 -9.09 0.88
N ALA A 56 2.46 -9.65 -0.13
CA ALA A 56 2.10 -11.07 -0.18
C ALA A 56 3.26 -11.99 -0.60
N ALA A 57 4.40 -11.42 -1.04
CA ALA A 57 5.59 -12.16 -1.42
C ALA A 57 6.49 -12.56 -0.22
N HIS A 58 5.98 -12.50 1.01
CA HIS A 58 6.66 -12.94 2.23
C HIS A 58 6.52 -14.44 2.50
#